data_AF-A0A934VVT3-F1
#
_entry.id   AF-A0A934VVT3-F1
#
_cell.length_a   1.000
_cell.length_b   1.000
_cell.length_c   1.000
_cell.angle_alpha   90.00
_cell.angle_beta   90.00
_cell.angle_gamma   90.00
#
_symmetry.space_group_name_H-M   'P 1'
#
loop_
_entity.id
_entity.type
_entity.pdbx_description
1 polymer ?
#
loop_
_entity_poly.entity_id
_entity_poly.type
_entity_poly.pdbx_seq_one_letter_code
_entity_poly.pdbx_strand_id
1 'polypeptide(L)'
;MSVPPPKKEKKYRARSMAAGAVFCPSCGYRLKDRDRDHETGCCPACGFSGQDTMSLFPYLPPLLEQVTDTANLFSAADVKLIEKEIKRFQRAFPQFHWRVATANLNEHESPSLFAFWLLNVSGLGSDERMENRPWTILLVILRDGSVALAPGYAAEIWLAADRWGKLLAELNRDVRRRNYGPGVRDFIARGALLMGKAWTSANRIVQRKSKRPSFLS
;
A
#
# COMPACT_ATOMS: atom_id res chain seq x y z
N MET A 1 -20.74 9.72 -12.22
CA MET A 1 -19.67 10.72 -12.45
C MET A 1 -18.37 9.99 -12.78
N SER A 2 -17.98 9.97 -14.05
CA SER A 2 -16.81 9.22 -14.52
C SER A 2 -15.55 10.08 -14.42
N VAL A 3 -14.51 9.56 -13.75
CA VAL A 3 -13.19 10.20 -13.70
C VAL A 3 -12.55 10.09 -15.09
N PRO A 4 -12.13 11.21 -15.72
CA PRO A 4 -11.52 11.17 -17.05
C PRO A 4 -10.17 10.43 -17.01
N PRO A 5 -9.84 9.64 -18.04
CA PRO A 5 -8.58 8.90 -18.07
C PRO A 5 -7.38 9.86 -18.19
N PRO A 6 -6.26 9.60 -17.48
CA PRO A 6 -5.07 10.42 -17.59
C PRO A 6 -4.44 10.29 -18.99
N LYS A 7 -4.14 11.43 -19.64
CA LYS A 7 -3.43 11.50 -20.92
C LYS A 7 -1.93 11.24 -20.74
N LYS A 8 -1.43 10.23 -21.48
CA LYS A 8 -0.02 9.81 -21.72
C LYS A 8 0.88 9.60 -20.49
N GLU A 9 1.47 8.41 -20.43
CA GLU A 9 2.40 7.90 -19.41
C GLU A 9 3.49 8.90 -19.03
N LYS A 10 3.27 9.67 -17.97
CA LYS A 10 4.36 10.27 -17.22
C LYS A 10 4.65 9.34 -16.06
N LYS A 11 5.84 8.72 -16.04
CA LYS A 11 6.35 8.07 -14.82
C LYS A 11 6.70 9.19 -13.84
N TYR A 12 5.98 9.26 -12.72
CA TYR A 12 6.14 10.36 -11.75
C TYR A 12 7.31 10.07 -10.81
N ARG A 13 8.20 11.04 -10.62
CA ARG A 13 9.31 10.94 -9.66
C ARG A 13 8.76 11.11 -8.25
N ALA A 14 8.89 10.09 -7.40
CA ALA A 14 8.46 10.11 -6.00
C ALA A 14 8.99 11.32 -5.19
N ARG A 15 10.13 11.90 -5.59
CA ARG A 15 10.79 13.04 -4.92
C ARG A 15 10.06 14.39 -5.02
N SER A 16 9.10 14.59 -5.94
CA SER A 16 8.51 15.93 -6.19
C SER A 16 7.24 16.24 -5.40
N MET A 17 6.81 15.36 -4.50
CA MET A 17 5.59 15.53 -3.69
C MET A 17 5.94 15.70 -2.22
N ALA A 18 5.19 16.56 -1.52
CA ALA A 18 5.31 16.72 -0.09
C ALA A 18 5.27 15.32 0.56
N ALA A 19 6.39 14.95 1.20
CA ALA A 19 6.59 13.63 1.76
C ALA A 19 5.39 13.25 2.63
N GLY A 20 4.64 12.22 2.20
CA GLY A 20 3.74 11.54 3.11
C GLY A 20 4.53 11.15 4.36
N ALA A 21 3.89 11.27 5.51
CA ALA A 21 4.48 10.81 6.76
C ALA A 21 4.72 9.29 6.64
N VAL A 22 5.98 8.87 6.76
CA VAL A 22 6.37 7.46 6.83
C VAL A 22 6.23 7.02 8.29
N PHE A 23 5.70 5.83 8.55
CA PHE A 23 5.51 5.33 9.91
C PHE A 23 6.23 3.99 10.13
N CYS A 24 6.82 3.81 11.31
CA CYS A 24 7.40 2.53 11.71
C CYS A 24 6.30 1.47 11.81
N PRO A 25 6.44 0.30 11.14
CA PRO A 25 5.42 -0.75 11.17
C PRO A 25 5.32 -1.45 12.53
N SER A 26 6.36 -1.34 13.38
CA SER A 26 6.37 -1.93 14.72
C SER A 26 5.70 -1.05 15.77
N CYS A 27 6.09 0.23 15.89
CA CYS A 27 5.62 1.10 16.97
C CYS A 27 4.75 2.28 16.51
N GLY A 28 4.54 2.45 15.19
CA GLY A 28 3.77 3.57 14.64
C GLY A 28 4.48 4.93 14.75
N TYR A 29 5.77 4.96 15.10
CA TYR A 29 6.54 6.22 15.16
C TYR A 29 6.61 6.87 13.77
N ARG A 30 6.32 8.17 13.69
CA ARG A 30 6.43 8.94 12.45
C ARG A 30 7.89 9.25 12.14
N LEU A 31 8.42 8.62 11.11
CA LEU A 31 9.78 8.83 10.61
C LEU A 31 9.88 10.19 9.90
N LYS A 32 10.89 10.97 10.27
CA LYS A 32 11.30 12.21 9.61
C LYS A 32 12.30 11.90 8.51
N ASP A 33 12.52 12.86 7.59
CA ASP A 33 13.47 12.67 6.48
C ASP A 33 14.86 12.23 6.96
N ARG A 34 15.36 12.85 8.04
CA ARG A 34 16.64 12.49 8.69
C ARG A 34 16.67 11.09 9.32
N ASP A 35 15.50 10.53 9.66
CA ASP A 35 15.40 9.20 10.27
C ASP A 35 15.45 8.11 9.17
N ARG A 36 15.24 8.47 7.90
CA ARG A 36 15.33 7.55 6.74
C ARG A 36 16.75 7.35 6.25
N ASP A 37 17.60 8.34 6.45
CA ASP A 37 19.02 8.30 6.11
C ASP A 37 19.89 7.82 7.30
N HIS A 38 19.26 7.35 8.39
CA HIS A 38 19.99 6.86 9.55
C HIS A 38 20.80 5.63 9.17
N GLU A 39 22.12 5.70 9.35
CA GLU A 39 23.11 4.68 8.91
C GLU A 39 22.81 3.25 9.39
N THR A 40 22.03 3.12 10.45
CA THR A 40 21.67 1.86 11.08
C THR A 40 20.44 1.18 10.46
N GLY A 41 19.64 1.87 9.64
CA GLY A 41 18.42 1.28 9.05
C GLY A 41 17.34 0.88 10.07
N CYS A 42 17.47 1.35 11.33
CA CYS A 42 16.57 1.02 12.43
C CYS A 42 15.68 2.20 12.83
N CYS A 43 14.49 1.91 13.36
CA CYS A 43 13.60 2.92 13.92
C CYS A 43 14.25 3.58 15.16
N PRO A 44 14.37 4.91 15.24
CA PRO A 44 15.00 5.58 16.38
C PRO A 44 14.18 5.49 17.67
N ALA A 45 12.89 5.12 17.58
CA ALA A 45 12.01 5.06 18.74
C ALA A 45 11.96 3.67 19.40
N CYS A 46 12.08 2.59 18.62
CA CYS A 46 11.94 1.23 19.13
C CYS A 46 13.07 0.27 18.71
N GLY A 47 14.05 0.75 17.95
CA GLY A 47 15.16 -0.08 17.45
C GLY A 47 14.80 -1.00 16.29
N PHE A 48 13.51 -1.09 15.91
CA PHE A 48 13.05 -2.02 14.88
C PHE A 48 13.75 -1.84 13.53
N SER A 49 14.28 -2.92 12.99
CA SER A 49 14.86 -3.03 11.66
C SER A 49 14.00 -3.92 10.76
N GLY A 50 14.15 -3.77 9.44
CA GLY A 50 13.50 -4.69 8.50
C GLY A 50 13.95 -6.16 8.69
N GLN A 51 15.19 -6.38 9.12
CA GLN A 51 15.74 -7.72 9.36
C GLN A 51 15.04 -8.43 10.53
N ASP A 52 14.54 -7.67 11.52
CA ASP A 52 13.85 -8.24 12.68
C ASP A 52 12.64 -9.07 12.26
N THR A 53 11.99 -8.68 11.16
CA THR A 53 10.82 -9.43 10.64
C THR A 53 11.14 -10.84 10.15
N MET A 54 12.39 -11.12 9.78
CA MET A 54 12.81 -12.47 9.37
C MET A 54 12.75 -13.46 10.54
N SER A 55 13.01 -12.97 11.76
CA SER A 55 12.93 -13.79 12.98
C SER A 55 11.51 -13.91 13.51
N LEU A 56 10.65 -12.92 13.24
CA LEU A 56 9.25 -12.89 13.69
C LEU A 56 8.35 -13.84 12.90
N PHE A 57 8.66 -14.09 11.63
CA PHE A 57 7.82 -14.87 10.73
C PHE A 57 8.64 -15.98 10.06
N PRO A 58 8.80 -17.15 10.72
CA PRO A 58 9.57 -18.29 10.21
C PRO A 58 8.81 -19.07 9.12
N TYR A 59 7.99 -18.38 8.32
CA TYR A 59 7.16 -18.97 7.28
C TYR A 59 7.87 -18.92 5.94
N LEU A 60 7.61 -19.90 5.08
CA LEU A 60 7.98 -19.78 3.67
C LEU A 60 7.03 -18.76 3.01
N PRO A 61 7.53 -17.63 2.48
CA PRO A 61 6.65 -16.62 1.92
C PRO A 61 6.00 -17.13 0.62
N PRO A 62 4.68 -16.96 0.45
CA PRO A 62 4.03 -17.28 -0.81
C PRO A 62 4.49 -16.33 -1.93
N LEU A 63 4.25 -16.70 -3.18
CA LEU A 63 4.33 -15.73 -4.28
C LEU A 63 3.19 -14.72 -4.15
N LEU A 64 3.50 -13.44 -4.27
CA LEU A 64 2.50 -12.37 -4.29
C LEU A 64 1.91 -12.23 -5.69
N GLU A 65 0.85 -12.99 -5.93
CA GLU A 65 -0.04 -12.82 -7.07
C GLU A 65 -1.01 -11.66 -6.86
N GLN A 66 -1.85 -11.34 -7.85
CA GLN A 66 -2.78 -10.20 -7.76
C GLN A 66 -3.75 -10.38 -6.58
N VAL A 67 -4.19 -11.63 -6.40
CA VAL A 67 -4.90 -12.11 -5.22
C VAL A 67 -4.24 -13.42 -4.77
N THR A 68 -3.71 -13.44 -3.55
CA THR A 68 -3.05 -14.61 -2.94
C THR A 68 -3.90 -15.08 -1.76
N ASP A 69 -4.75 -16.10 -1.96
CA ASP A 69 -5.75 -16.51 -0.96
C ASP A 69 -5.31 -17.73 -0.12
N THR A 70 -4.22 -17.61 0.65
CA THR A 70 -3.70 -18.76 1.43
C THR A 70 -4.64 -19.20 2.56
N ALA A 71 -5.51 -18.31 3.03
CA ALA A 71 -6.49 -18.60 4.05
C ALA A 71 -7.87 -19.04 3.51
N ASN A 72 -8.04 -19.22 2.18
CA ASN A 72 -9.30 -19.65 1.56
C ASN A 72 -10.51 -18.80 2.00
N LEU A 73 -10.36 -17.48 2.01
CA LEU A 73 -11.43 -16.54 2.40
C LEU A 73 -12.28 -16.09 1.21
N PHE A 74 -11.76 -16.21 -0.02
CA PHE A 74 -12.40 -15.72 -1.22
C PHE A 74 -13.03 -16.85 -2.02
N SER A 75 -14.25 -16.63 -2.51
CA SER A 75 -14.80 -17.46 -3.58
C SER A 75 -14.16 -17.09 -4.92
N ALA A 76 -14.30 -17.95 -5.93
CA ALA A 76 -13.87 -17.63 -7.30
C ALA A 76 -14.56 -16.36 -7.85
N ALA A 77 -15.78 -16.05 -7.40
CA ALA A 77 -16.48 -14.83 -7.76
C ALA A 77 -15.84 -13.59 -7.10
N ASP A 78 -15.42 -13.71 -5.84
CA ASP A 78 -14.71 -12.64 -5.11
C ASP A 78 -13.37 -12.35 -5.76
N VAL A 79 -12.58 -13.37 -6.10
CA VAL A 79 -11.29 -13.21 -6.80
C VAL A 79 -11.48 -12.42 -8.09
N LYS A 80 -12.43 -12.83 -8.95
CA LYS A 80 -12.74 -12.12 -10.21
C LYS A 80 -13.19 -10.68 -9.98
N LEU A 81 -13.98 -10.44 -8.93
CA LEU A 81 -14.46 -9.11 -8.56
C LEU A 81 -13.31 -8.20 -8.14
N ILE A 82 -12.41 -8.71 -7.30
CA ILE A 82 -11.23 -7.99 -6.78
C ILE A 82 -10.27 -7.68 -7.94
N GLU A 83 -9.88 -8.68 -8.73
CA GLU A 83 -8.98 -8.50 -9.88
C GLU A 83 -9.51 -7.47 -10.89
N LYS A 84 -10.82 -7.50 -11.16
CA LYS A 84 -11.46 -6.52 -12.03
C LYS A 84 -11.29 -5.09 -11.51
N GLU A 85 -11.46 -4.88 -10.21
CA GLU A 85 -11.29 -3.55 -9.60
C GLU A 85 -9.80 -3.15 -9.56
N ILE A 86 -8.89 -4.09 -9.28
CA ILE A 86 -7.44 -3.82 -9.37
C ILE A 86 -7.05 -3.39 -10.79
N LYS A 87 -7.50 -4.12 -11.82
CA LYS A 87 -7.26 -3.75 -13.23
C LYS A 87 -7.81 -2.36 -13.55
N ARG A 88 -8.98 -2.01 -13.01
CA ARG A 88 -9.56 -0.67 -13.17
C ARG A 88 -8.70 0.40 -12.49
N PHE A 89 -8.24 0.14 -11.27
CA PHE A 89 -7.32 1.01 -10.54
C PHE A 89 -6.01 1.21 -11.30
N GLN A 90 -5.38 0.12 -11.79
CA GLN A 90 -4.13 0.15 -12.54
C GLN A 90 -4.25 0.95 -13.84
N ARG A 91 -5.38 0.88 -14.55
CA ARG A 91 -5.62 1.75 -15.73
C ARG A 91 -5.59 3.24 -15.39
N ALA A 92 -6.02 3.61 -14.18
CA ALA A 92 -5.99 5.00 -13.71
C ALA A 92 -4.62 5.39 -13.14
N PHE A 93 -3.89 4.44 -12.55
CA PHE A 93 -2.60 4.65 -11.90
C PHE A 93 -1.59 3.57 -12.31
N PRO A 94 -1.05 3.61 -13.55
CA PRO A 94 -0.29 2.50 -14.13
C PRO A 94 0.98 2.12 -13.37
N GLN A 95 1.58 3.06 -12.63
CA GLN A 95 2.77 2.77 -11.84
C GLN A 95 2.48 1.99 -10.56
N PHE A 96 1.23 1.92 -10.09
CA PHE A 96 0.90 1.26 -8.83
C PHE A 96 0.45 -0.18 -9.04
N HIS A 97 0.94 -1.07 -8.18
CA HIS A 97 0.64 -2.50 -8.24
C HIS A 97 -0.15 -2.88 -6.99
N TRP A 98 -1.43 -3.20 -7.16
CA TRP A 98 -2.26 -3.60 -6.03
C TRP A 98 -2.18 -5.11 -5.84
N ARG A 99 -1.98 -5.53 -4.60
CA ARG A 99 -1.90 -6.94 -4.19
C ARG A 99 -2.83 -7.17 -3.01
N VAL A 100 -3.54 -8.29 -3.04
CA VAL A 100 -4.38 -8.75 -1.93
C VAL A 100 -3.86 -10.08 -1.47
N ALA A 101 -3.60 -10.23 -0.18
CA ALA A 101 -3.23 -11.49 0.41
C ALA A 101 -4.17 -11.82 1.57
N THR A 102 -4.49 -13.09 1.72
CA THR A 102 -5.11 -13.62 2.94
C THR A 102 -4.11 -14.51 3.64
N ALA A 103 -4.16 -14.52 4.98
CA ALA A 103 -3.27 -15.35 5.80
C ALA A 103 -3.96 -15.79 7.09
N ASN A 104 -3.38 -16.82 7.70
CA ASN A 104 -3.72 -17.24 9.05
C ASN A 104 -2.49 -17.00 9.93
N LEU A 105 -2.63 -16.17 10.95
CA LEU A 105 -1.57 -15.83 11.88
C LEU A 105 -1.93 -16.28 13.29
N ASN A 106 -0.92 -16.41 14.14
CA ASN A 106 -1.10 -16.62 15.56
C ASN A 106 -1.67 -15.35 16.21
N GLU A 107 -2.43 -15.49 17.31
CA GLU A 107 -3.14 -14.37 17.95
C GLU A 107 -2.23 -13.23 18.45
N HIS A 108 -0.93 -13.50 18.62
CA HIS A 108 0.06 -12.52 19.10
C HIS A 108 0.82 -11.82 17.97
N GLU A 109 0.62 -12.23 16.72
CA GLU A 109 1.34 -11.68 15.58
C GLU A 109 0.67 -10.40 15.06
N SER A 110 1.47 -9.35 14.86
CA SER A 110 0.95 -8.07 14.37
C SER A 110 0.63 -8.13 12.87
N PRO A 111 -0.62 -7.82 12.45
CA PRO A 111 -1.00 -7.79 11.04
C PRO A 111 -0.14 -6.82 10.22
N SER A 112 0.23 -5.67 10.79
CA SER A 112 1.06 -4.66 10.14
C SER A 112 2.49 -5.13 9.92
N LEU A 113 3.08 -5.81 10.92
CA LEU A 113 4.43 -6.39 10.79
C LEU A 113 4.43 -7.53 9.78
N PHE A 114 3.40 -8.37 9.78
CA PHE A 114 3.28 -9.45 8.80
C PHE A 114 3.09 -8.91 7.39
N ALA A 115 2.25 -7.89 7.17
CA ALA A 115 2.10 -7.26 5.87
C ALA A 115 3.41 -6.62 5.38
N PHE A 116 4.15 -5.96 6.28
CA PHE A 116 5.48 -5.43 5.96
C PHE A 116 6.46 -6.54 5.59
N TRP A 117 6.55 -7.61 6.38
CA TRP A 117 7.38 -8.77 6.09
C TRP A 117 7.02 -9.35 4.72
N LEU A 118 5.74 -9.67 4.51
CA LEU A 118 5.24 -10.33 3.31
C LEU A 118 5.57 -9.54 2.04
N LEU A 119 5.40 -8.21 2.07
CA LEU A 119 5.77 -7.33 0.96
C LEU A 119 7.27 -7.35 0.64
N ASN A 120 8.11 -7.50 1.67
CA ASN A 120 9.56 -7.42 1.55
C ASN A 120 10.25 -8.76 1.28
N VAL A 121 9.63 -9.90 1.60
CA VAL A 121 10.27 -11.21 1.43
C VAL A 121 9.68 -12.06 0.31
N SER A 122 8.41 -11.83 -0.05
CA SER A 122 7.74 -12.66 -1.05
C SER A 122 8.28 -12.40 -2.45
N GLY A 123 8.33 -13.41 -3.30
CA GLY A 123 8.51 -13.20 -4.74
C GLY A 123 7.31 -12.45 -5.33
N LEU A 124 7.53 -11.63 -6.36
CA LEU A 124 6.43 -11.12 -7.18
C LEU A 124 6.10 -12.17 -8.26
N GLY A 125 4.84 -12.27 -8.67
CA GLY A 125 4.43 -13.20 -9.74
C GLY A 125 5.19 -13.01 -11.06
N SER A 126 5.10 -14.01 -11.96
CA SER A 126 5.97 -14.21 -13.15
C SER A 126 6.17 -13.00 -14.07
N ASP A 127 5.21 -12.09 -14.11
CA ASP A 127 5.21 -10.96 -15.04
C ASP A 127 5.73 -9.65 -14.42
N GLU A 128 6.08 -9.66 -13.13
CA GLU A 128 6.48 -8.46 -12.41
C GLU A 128 7.97 -8.43 -12.04
N ARG A 129 8.57 -7.25 -12.26
CA ARG A 129 9.98 -6.98 -11.96
C ARG A 129 10.11 -6.48 -10.52
N MET A 130 11.26 -6.72 -9.90
CA MET A 130 11.59 -6.18 -8.57
C MET A 130 11.43 -4.65 -8.48
N GLU A 131 11.60 -3.95 -9.59
CA GLU A 131 11.38 -2.49 -9.75
C GLU A 131 9.94 -2.04 -9.44
N ASN A 132 8.96 -2.96 -9.46
CA ASN A 132 7.56 -2.67 -9.17
C ASN A 132 7.28 -2.63 -7.65
N ARG A 133 8.13 -3.25 -6.82
CA ARG A 133 7.94 -3.35 -5.37
C ARG A 133 7.80 -2.01 -4.67
N PRO A 134 8.63 -0.99 -4.96
CA PRO A 134 8.47 0.34 -4.37
C PRO A 134 7.08 0.96 -4.63
N TRP A 135 6.40 0.57 -5.70
CA TRP A 135 5.06 1.06 -6.06
C TRP A 135 3.93 0.08 -5.75
N THR A 136 4.24 -1.00 -5.04
CA THR A 136 3.25 -2.00 -4.66
C THR A 136 2.45 -1.53 -3.45
N ILE A 137 1.15 -1.78 -3.43
CA ILE A 137 0.27 -1.61 -2.28
C ILE A 137 -0.28 -2.99 -1.95
N LEU A 138 0.09 -3.52 -0.79
CA LEU A 138 -0.35 -4.82 -0.30
C LEU A 138 -1.42 -4.64 0.78
N LEU A 139 -2.62 -5.18 0.52
CA LEU A 139 -3.65 -5.39 1.53
C LEU A 139 -3.55 -6.83 2.04
N VAL A 140 -3.40 -6.99 3.35
CA VAL A 140 -3.46 -8.29 4.02
C VAL A 140 -4.76 -8.39 4.82
N ILE A 141 -5.44 -9.53 4.68
CA ILE A 141 -6.64 -9.89 5.44
C ILE A 141 -6.37 -11.17 6.21
N LEU A 142 -6.48 -11.09 7.52
CA LEU A 142 -6.30 -12.24 8.39
C LEU A 142 -7.64 -12.94 8.65
N ARG A 143 -7.55 -14.25 8.91
CA ARG A 143 -8.71 -15.10 9.20
C ARG A 143 -9.51 -14.65 10.44
N ASP A 144 -8.86 -14.03 11.42
CA ASP A 144 -9.48 -13.43 12.62
C ASP A 144 -10.30 -12.16 12.31
N GLY A 145 -10.23 -11.67 11.08
CA GLY A 145 -10.90 -10.47 10.61
C GLY A 145 -10.09 -9.18 10.74
N SER A 146 -8.82 -9.26 11.14
CA SER A 146 -7.89 -8.14 11.15
C SER A 146 -7.39 -7.84 9.73
N VAL A 147 -7.20 -6.56 9.41
CA VAL A 147 -6.63 -6.13 8.14
C VAL A 147 -5.45 -5.17 8.31
N ALA A 148 -4.49 -5.24 7.40
CA ALA A 148 -3.34 -4.36 7.35
C ALA A 148 -3.03 -3.92 5.91
N LEU A 149 -2.49 -2.71 5.78
CA LEU A 149 -2.07 -2.14 4.51
C LEU A 149 -0.57 -1.84 4.58
N ALA A 150 0.21 -2.47 3.72
CA ALA A 150 1.64 -2.25 3.60
C ALA A 150 1.96 -1.67 2.22
N PRO A 151 2.43 -0.41 2.14
CA PRO A 151 2.94 0.13 0.91
C PRO A 151 4.43 -0.09 0.70
N GLY A 152 4.80 -0.20 -0.56
CA GLY A 152 6.15 0.03 -0.99
C GLY A 152 6.52 1.51 -0.81
N TYR A 153 7.81 1.77 -0.64
CA TYR A 153 8.34 3.08 -0.27
C TYR A 153 7.92 4.23 -1.22
N ALA A 154 7.80 3.98 -2.53
CA ALA A 154 7.35 5.00 -3.49
C ALA A 154 5.82 5.20 -3.48
N ALA A 155 5.05 4.17 -3.08
CA ALA A 155 3.60 4.27 -2.92
C ALA A 155 3.21 4.97 -1.61
N GLU A 156 4.00 4.83 -0.55
CA GLU A 156 3.70 5.33 0.80
C GLU A 156 3.34 6.82 0.84
N ILE A 157 4.03 7.66 0.05
CA ILE A 157 3.77 9.11 -0.01
C ILE A 157 2.34 9.46 -0.46
N TRP A 158 1.64 8.53 -1.10
CA TRP A 158 0.26 8.70 -1.58
C TRP A 158 -0.79 8.19 -0.59
N LEU A 159 -0.35 7.48 0.45
CA LEU A 159 -1.18 6.77 1.41
C LEU A 159 -1.22 7.51 2.75
N ALA A 160 -1.72 8.75 2.73
CA ALA A 160 -1.87 9.56 3.94
C ALA A 160 -2.65 8.80 5.04
N ALA A 161 -2.01 8.57 6.18
CA ALA A 161 -2.46 7.63 7.21
C ALA A 161 -3.87 7.93 7.76
N ASP A 162 -4.26 9.21 7.86
CA ASP A 162 -5.55 9.64 8.39
C ASP A 162 -6.74 9.17 7.53
N ARG A 163 -6.62 9.30 6.20
CA ARG A 163 -7.71 8.98 5.26
C ARG A 163 -7.80 7.49 4.97
N TRP A 164 -6.66 6.83 4.89
CA TRP A 164 -6.60 5.39 4.66
C TRP A 164 -6.99 4.60 5.91
N GLY A 165 -6.69 5.11 7.11
CA GLY A 165 -7.14 4.50 8.37
C GLY A 165 -8.66 4.38 8.46
N LYS A 166 -9.42 5.39 8.00
CA LYS A 166 -10.89 5.31 7.96
C LYS A 166 -11.38 4.22 7.00
N LEU A 167 -10.82 4.13 5.78
CA LEU A 167 -11.19 3.07 4.84
C LEU A 167 -10.84 1.68 5.39
N LEU A 168 -9.70 1.56 6.07
CA LEU A 168 -9.25 0.30 6.66
C LEU A 168 -10.15 -0.14 7.81
N ALA A 169 -10.61 0.80 8.64
CA ALA A 169 -11.59 0.54 9.69
C ALA A 169 -12.97 0.12 9.15
N GLU A 170 -13.37 0.62 7.97
CA GLU A 170 -14.59 0.19 7.29
C GLU A 170 -14.44 -1.21 6.70
N LEU A 171 -13.32 -1.49 6.03
CA LEU A 171 -13.00 -2.83 5.53
C LEU A 171 -12.94 -3.87 6.65
N ASN A 172 -12.32 -3.55 7.80
CA ASN A 172 -12.32 -4.42 8.99
C ASN A 172 -13.74 -4.84 9.39
N ARG A 173 -14.74 -3.96 9.28
CA ARG A 173 -16.14 -4.30 9.60
C ARG A 173 -16.75 -5.23 8.55
N ASP A 174 -16.45 -5.04 7.28
CA ASP A 174 -16.92 -5.92 6.20
C ASP A 174 -16.30 -7.32 6.33
N VAL A 175 -15.00 -7.41 6.57
CA VAL A 175 -14.27 -8.67 6.76
C VAL A 175 -14.82 -9.43 7.97
N ARG A 176 -15.06 -8.76 9.11
CA ARG A 176 -15.69 -9.38 10.29
C ARG A 176 -17.11 -9.90 10.03
N ARG A 177 -17.82 -9.31 9.07
CA ARG A 177 -19.14 -9.77 8.59
C ARG A 177 -19.05 -10.82 7.47
N ARG A 178 -17.84 -11.31 7.16
CA ARG A 178 -17.54 -12.23 6.05
C ARG A 178 -17.91 -11.68 4.66
N ASN A 179 -17.99 -10.35 4.54
CA ASN A 179 -18.25 -9.65 3.29
C ASN A 179 -16.93 -9.36 2.55
N TYR A 180 -16.14 -10.40 2.28
CA TYR A 180 -14.74 -10.26 1.85
C TYR A 180 -14.61 -9.61 0.47
N GLY A 181 -15.14 -10.23 -0.60
CA GLY A 181 -14.99 -9.73 -1.97
C GLY A 181 -15.56 -8.32 -2.17
N PRO A 182 -16.83 -8.06 -1.84
CA PRO A 182 -17.42 -6.73 -1.96
C PRO A 182 -16.70 -5.69 -1.10
N GLY A 183 -16.30 -6.03 0.13
CA GLY A 183 -15.56 -5.14 1.02
C GLY A 183 -14.20 -4.74 0.44
N VAL A 184 -13.41 -5.70 -0.04
CA VAL A 184 -12.11 -5.45 -0.69
C VAL A 184 -12.29 -4.61 -1.94
N ARG A 185 -13.28 -4.93 -2.76
CA ARG A 185 -13.60 -4.15 -3.96
C ARG A 185 -13.94 -2.71 -3.62
N ASP A 186 -14.79 -2.46 -2.63
CA ASP A 186 -15.16 -1.10 -2.22
C ASP A 186 -13.94 -0.33 -1.68
N PHE A 187 -13.12 -1.00 -0.87
CA PHE A 187 -11.87 -0.45 -0.36
C PHE A 187 -10.94 0.02 -1.48
N ILE A 188 -10.71 -0.81 -2.50
CA ILE A 188 -9.86 -0.46 -3.66
C ILE A 188 -10.50 0.70 -4.45
N ALA A 189 -11.79 0.62 -4.75
CA ALA A 189 -12.50 1.65 -5.51
C ALA A 189 -12.44 3.02 -4.82
N ARG A 190 -12.60 3.06 -3.50
CA ARG A 190 -12.54 4.30 -2.70
C ARG A 190 -11.11 4.76 -2.45
N GLY A 191 -10.16 3.83 -2.32
CA GLY A 191 -8.73 4.12 -2.35
C GLY A 191 -8.32 4.83 -3.65
N ALA A 192 -8.85 4.39 -4.79
CA ALA A 192 -8.65 5.06 -6.08
C ALA A 192 -9.13 6.52 -6.06
N LEU A 193 -10.26 6.80 -5.41
CA LEU A 193 -10.77 8.17 -5.26
C LEU A 193 -9.86 9.03 -4.35
N LEU A 194 -9.34 8.46 -3.27
CA LEU A 194 -8.38 9.15 -2.40
C LEU A 194 -7.09 9.48 -3.16
N MET A 195 -6.57 8.53 -3.93
CA MET A 195 -5.39 8.74 -4.77
C MET A 195 -5.63 9.79 -5.85
N GLY A 196 -6.78 9.78 -6.52
CA GLY A 196 -7.14 10.81 -7.50
C GLY A 196 -7.20 12.22 -6.89
N LYS A 197 -7.65 12.35 -5.63
CA LYS A 197 -7.62 13.62 -4.90
C LYS A 197 -6.18 14.03 -4.55
N ALA A 198 -5.37 13.11 -4.02
CA ALA A 198 -3.96 13.36 -3.70
C ALA A 198 -3.18 13.79 -4.95
N TRP A 199 -3.44 13.13 -6.09
CA TRP A 199 -2.91 13.46 -7.41
C TRP A 199 -3.23 14.88 -7.85
N THR A 200 -4.50 15.26 -7.76
CA THR A 200 -4.96 16.59 -8.17
C THR A 200 -4.30 17.67 -7.30
N SER A 201 -4.19 17.43 -6.00
CA SER A 201 -3.48 18.32 -5.07
C SER A 201 -1.99 18.43 -5.40
N ALA A 202 -1.31 17.32 -5.67
CA ALA A 202 0.11 17.30 -6.02
C ALA A 202 0.40 18.08 -7.31
N ASN A 203 -0.39 17.86 -8.36
CA ASN A 203 -0.22 18.57 -9.64
C ASN A 203 -0.42 20.09 -9.50
N ARG A 204 -1.35 20.53 -8.64
CA ARG A 204 -1.59 21.95 -8.39
C ARG A 204 -0.39 22.64 -7.72
N ILE A 205 0.33 21.92 -6.85
CA ILE A 205 1.54 22.43 -6.18
C ILE A 205 2.68 22.58 -7.19
N VAL A 206 2.89 21.58 -8.04
CA VAL A 206 3.95 21.61 -9.08
C VAL A 206 3.72 22.77 -10.06
N GLN A 207 2.48 22.96 -10.53
CA GLN A 207 2.14 24.06 -11.44
C GLN A 207 2.29 25.46 -10.80
N ARG A 208 2.11 25.58 -9.48
CA ARG A 208 2.36 26.84 -8.75
C ARG A 208 3.84 27.14 -8.60
N LYS A 209 4.69 26.12 -8.39
CA LYS A 209 6.14 26.28 -8.32
C LYS A 209 6.74 26.65 -9.68
N SER A 210 6.22 26.11 -10.79
CA SER A 210 6.68 26.45 -12.14
C SER A 210 6.24 27.82 -12.65
N LYS A 211 5.30 28.49 -11.95
CA LYS A 211 4.80 29.84 -12.30
C LYS A 211 5.39 30.96 -11.43
N ARG A 212 6.31 30.66 -10.50
CA ARG A 212 7.07 31.72 -9.82
C ARG A 212 8.10 32.27 -10.81
N PRO A 213 8.05 33.56 -11.18
CA PRO A 213 9.15 34.17 -11.93
C PRO A 213 10.41 34.10 -11.07
N SER A 214 11.50 33.65 -11.68
CA SER A 214 12.84 33.73 -11.12
C SER A 214 13.26 35.20 -11.04
N PHE A 215 12.77 35.91 -10.01
CA PHE A 215 13.42 37.13 -9.57
C PHE A 215 14.64 36.70 -8.76
N LEU A 216 15.78 36.61 -9.45
CA LEU A 216 17.15 36.78 -8.96
C LEU A 216 18.11 36.30 -10.07
N SER A 217 18.57 37.24 -10.88
CA SER A 217 19.92 37.38 -11.45
C SER A 217 19.94 38.72 -12.17
#